data_AF-A0A5J5TWH1-F1
#
_entry.id   AF-A0A5J5TWH1-F1
#
_cell.length_a   1.000
_cell.length_b   1.000
_cell.length_c   1.000
_cell.angle_alpha   90.00
_cell.angle_beta   90.00
_cell.angle_gamma   90.00
#
_symmetry.space_group_name_H-M   'P 1'
#
loop_
_entity.id
_entity.type
_entity.pdbx_description
1 polymer ?
#
loop_
_entity_poly.entity_id
_entity_poly.type
_entity_poly.pdbx_seq_one_letter_code
_entity_poly.pdbx_strand_id
1 'polypeptide(L)'
;MSISGNKSIVVRQAFAEDLDSELLMIKKAILRYPFVSIDTEFPGTIFKPSKQVIREGNPIINYHYMKSNVDALQIIQLGLSLSDARGNLPDFDSPFSYVWEFNFRDFNINRDRYASDSIQLLKHRGIDFEKNKEKGIDSKDFPKKFWDYGLLFNCCGGLEKIAQTLNVTRITGSSHQAGSNSLLTLRCFMKLKSENVFESKWNKTNQMLLPPLALCGLV
;
A
#
# COMPACT_ATOMS: atom_id res chain seq x y z
N MET A 1 -30.25 16.34 12.19
CA MET A 1 -29.92 16.12 10.78
C MET A 1 -29.12 14.83 10.66
N SER A 2 -29.79 13.73 10.33
CA SER A 2 -29.18 12.42 10.09
C SER A 2 -29.30 12.11 8.60
N ILE A 3 -28.22 12.27 7.85
CA ILE A 3 -28.11 11.69 6.51
C ILE A 3 -27.03 10.62 6.59
N SER A 4 -27.32 9.53 7.28
CA SER A 4 -26.64 8.24 7.08
C SER A 4 -27.32 7.52 5.92
N GLY A 5 -27.32 8.15 4.74
CA GLY A 5 -27.67 7.47 3.50
C GLY A 5 -26.47 6.59 3.15
N ASN A 6 -26.65 5.27 3.11
CA ASN A 6 -25.60 4.33 2.76
C ASN A 6 -25.17 4.62 1.31
N LYS A 7 -24.06 5.36 1.13
CA LYS A 7 -23.56 5.75 -0.20
C LYS A 7 -23.20 4.47 -0.96
N SER A 8 -23.54 4.43 -2.25
CA SER A 8 -23.13 3.30 -3.09
C SER A 8 -21.61 3.31 -3.25
N ILE A 9 -20.98 2.15 -3.12
CA ILE A 9 -19.53 2.00 -3.24
C ILE A 9 -19.17 1.74 -4.71
N VAL A 10 -18.24 2.55 -5.22
CA VAL A 10 -17.70 2.45 -6.58
C VAL A 10 -16.27 1.94 -6.49
N VAL A 11 -16.02 0.78 -7.09
CA VAL A 11 -14.67 0.25 -7.30
C VAL A 11 -14.07 0.93 -8.53
N ARG A 12 -13.03 1.74 -8.31
CA ARG A 12 -12.32 2.46 -9.36
C ARG A 12 -11.22 1.57 -9.94
N GLN A 13 -11.49 1.06 -11.13
CA GLN A 13 -10.57 0.23 -11.91
C GLN A 13 -9.49 1.12 -12.52
N ALA A 14 -8.26 1.01 -12.03
CA ALA A 14 -7.12 1.81 -12.48
C ALA A 14 -6.22 0.99 -13.43
N PHE A 15 -6.02 1.53 -14.63
CA PHE A 15 -5.08 1.05 -15.64
C PHE A 15 -3.95 2.08 -15.85
N ALA A 16 -3.01 1.79 -16.75
CA ALA A 16 -1.84 2.66 -16.94
C ALA A 16 -2.20 4.10 -17.34
N GLU A 17 -3.26 4.27 -18.15
CA GLU A 17 -3.73 5.58 -18.61
C GLU A 17 -4.38 6.41 -17.49
N ASP A 18 -5.02 5.76 -16.52
CA ASP A 18 -5.75 6.41 -15.43
C ASP A 18 -4.89 6.65 -14.19
N LEU A 19 -3.76 5.94 -14.07
CA LEU A 19 -2.97 5.83 -12.85
C LEU A 19 -2.69 7.18 -12.19
N ASP A 20 -2.24 8.17 -12.96
CA ASP A 20 -1.93 9.51 -12.46
C ASP A 20 -3.14 10.20 -11.82
N SER A 21 -4.32 10.07 -12.44
CA SER A 21 -5.56 10.67 -11.94
C SER A 21 -6.05 9.99 -10.65
N GLU A 22 -5.90 8.67 -10.56
CA GLU A 22 -6.30 7.88 -9.40
C GLU A 22 -5.40 8.13 -8.19
N LEU A 23 -4.08 8.18 -8.40
CA LEU A 23 -3.13 8.53 -7.34
C LEU A 23 -3.34 9.97 -6.83
N LEU A 24 -3.73 10.90 -7.70
CA LEU A 24 -4.09 12.25 -7.28
C LEU A 24 -5.36 12.26 -6.40
N MET A 25 -6.35 11.42 -6.69
CA MET A 25 -7.54 11.27 -5.84
C MET A 25 -7.19 10.67 -4.47
N ILE A 26 -6.39 9.60 -4.45
CA ILE A 26 -5.89 8.99 -3.21
C ILE A 26 -5.14 10.04 -2.39
N LYS A 27 -4.22 10.80 -3.02
CA LYS A 27 -3.47 11.88 -2.36
C LYS A 27 -4.38 12.94 -1.73
N LYS A 28 -5.49 13.30 -2.38
CA LYS A 28 -6.45 14.27 -1.83
C LYS A 28 -7.24 13.68 -0.64
N ALA A 29 -7.50 12.37 -0.66
CA ALA A 29 -8.29 11.70 0.37
C ALA A 29 -7.46 11.32 1.61
N ILE A 30 -6.20 10.95 1.43
CA ILE A 30 -5.39 10.23 2.42
C ILE A 30 -5.22 10.98 3.76
N LEU A 31 -5.25 12.32 3.76
CA LEU A 31 -5.18 13.11 5.00
C LEU A 31 -6.48 13.06 5.82
N ARG A 32 -7.63 12.92 5.17
CA ARG A 32 -8.95 12.80 5.82
C ARG A 32 -9.31 11.35 6.13
N TYR A 33 -8.80 10.42 5.33
CA TYR A 33 -9.06 8.99 5.39
C TYR A 33 -7.72 8.23 5.56
N PRO A 34 -7.08 8.29 6.74
CA PRO A 34 -5.70 7.83 6.93
C PRO A 34 -5.56 6.32 7.16
N PHE A 35 -6.65 5.59 7.38
CA PHE A 35 -6.60 4.13 7.54
C PHE A 35 -6.61 3.47 6.17
N VAL A 36 -5.75 2.48 5.98
CA VAL A 36 -5.52 1.86 4.67
C VAL A 36 -5.68 0.35 4.80
N SER A 37 -6.49 -0.23 3.92
CA SER A 37 -6.55 -1.67 3.70
C SER A 37 -6.02 -2.00 2.31
N ILE A 38 -5.21 -3.05 2.22
CA ILE A 38 -4.63 -3.54 0.96
C ILE A 38 -4.94 -5.02 0.83
N ASP A 39 -5.24 -5.44 -0.39
CA ASP A 39 -5.35 -6.85 -0.78
C ASP A 39 -4.71 -7.04 -2.16
N THR A 40 -4.29 -8.26 -2.50
CA THR A 40 -3.61 -8.53 -3.77
C THR A 40 -4.06 -9.84 -4.39
N GLU A 41 -4.24 -9.83 -5.70
CA GLU A 41 -4.47 -11.05 -6.48
C GLU A 41 -3.20 -11.41 -7.27
N PHE A 42 -2.85 -12.69 -7.24
CA PHE A 42 -1.64 -13.26 -7.86
C PHE A 42 -1.94 -14.69 -8.34
N PRO A 43 -1.11 -15.29 -9.21
CA PRO A 43 -1.44 -16.53 -9.90
C PRO A 43 -1.25 -17.80 -9.02
N GLY A 44 -1.63 -17.71 -7.74
CA GLY A 44 -1.66 -18.82 -6.79
C GLY A 44 -0.29 -19.17 -6.19
N THR A 45 -0.15 -20.42 -5.78
CA THR A 45 1.10 -20.95 -5.20
C THR A 45 1.56 -22.17 -5.99
N ILE A 46 2.80 -22.13 -6.49
CA ILE A 46 3.44 -23.21 -7.26
C ILE A 46 4.44 -23.99 -6.41
N PHE A 47 5.06 -23.36 -5.41
CA PHE A 47 5.90 -24.03 -4.42
C PHE A 47 5.07 -24.27 -3.16
N LYS A 48 4.79 -25.53 -2.83
CA LYS A 48 3.97 -25.89 -1.67
C LYS A 48 4.75 -26.76 -0.69
N PRO A 49 4.71 -26.46 0.61
CA PRO A 49 5.22 -27.37 1.63
C PRO A 49 4.41 -28.67 1.65
N SER A 50 5.05 -29.76 2.12
CA SER A 50 4.32 -31.00 2.40
C SER A 50 3.31 -30.78 3.53
N LYS A 51 2.25 -31.60 3.59
CA LYS A 51 1.23 -31.51 4.66
C LYS A 51 1.84 -31.63 6.06
N GLN A 52 2.95 -32.34 6.20
CA GLN A 52 3.66 -32.47 7.47
C GLN A 52 4.29 -31.14 7.89
N VAL A 53 5.01 -30.49 6.99
CA VAL A 53 5.64 -29.18 7.22
C VAL A 53 4.61 -28.10 7.57
N ILE A 54 3.43 -28.14 6.94
CA ILE A 54 2.33 -27.21 7.28
C ILE A 54 1.88 -27.41 8.73
N ARG A 55 1.73 -28.65 9.18
CA ARG A 55 1.30 -28.98 10.56
C ARG A 55 2.30 -28.55 11.61
N GLU A 56 3.59 -28.58 11.28
CA GLU A 56 4.66 -28.12 12.16
C GLU A 56 4.61 -26.60 12.38
N GLY A 57 3.97 -25.85 11.48
CA GLY A 57 3.70 -24.42 11.67
C GLY A 57 4.95 -23.55 11.78
N ASN A 58 6.11 -24.02 11.32
CA ASN A 58 7.38 -23.32 11.49
C ASN A 58 7.39 -21.99 10.68
N PRO A 59 7.47 -20.82 11.35
CA PRO A 59 7.40 -19.53 10.66
C PRO A 59 8.51 -19.29 9.63
N ILE A 60 9.72 -19.82 9.88
CA ILE A 60 10.86 -19.67 8.98
C ILE A 60 10.59 -20.42 7.67
N ILE A 61 10.04 -21.63 7.78
CA ILE A 61 9.72 -22.45 6.62
C ILE A 61 8.54 -21.84 5.84
N ASN A 62 7.51 -21.35 6.56
CA ASN A 62 6.37 -20.67 5.94
C ASN A 62 6.83 -19.43 5.16
N TYR A 63 7.70 -18.61 5.76
CA TYR A 63 8.29 -17.46 5.08
C TYR A 63 9.08 -17.86 3.84
N HIS A 64 9.88 -18.94 3.93
CA HIS A 64 10.65 -19.43 2.78
C HIS A 64 9.75 -19.78 1.59
N TYR A 65 8.68 -20.57 1.81
CA TYR A 65 7.74 -20.91 0.74
C TYR A 65 6.97 -19.70 0.21
N MET A 66 6.53 -18.78 1.09
CA MET A 66 5.90 -17.53 0.67
C MET A 66 6.85 -16.74 -0.23
N LYS A 67 8.09 -16.52 0.21
CA LYS A 67 9.13 -15.80 -0.55
C LYS A 67 9.38 -16.45 -1.91
N SER A 68 9.55 -17.78 -1.96
CA SER A 68 9.78 -18.48 -3.23
C SER A 68 8.64 -18.30 -4.24
N ASN A 69 7.39 -18.25 -3.78
CA ASN A 69 6.26 -17.97 -4.67
C ASN A 69 6.23 -16.49 -5.10
N VAL A 70 6.42 -15.56 -4.16
CA VAL A 70 6.45 -14.12 -4.46
C VAL A 70 7.57 -13.76 -5.45
N ASP A 71 8.76 -14.35 -5.29
CA ASP A 71 9.90 -14.11 -6.21
C ASP A 71 9.62 -14.65 -7.63
N ALA A 72 8.82 -15.71 -7.75
CA ALA A 72 8.65 -16.46 -9.00
C ALA A 72 7.39 -16.08 -9.79
N LEU A 73 6.42 -15.41 -9.15
CA LEU A 73 5.10 -15.14 -9.71
C LEU A 73 4.89 -13.64 -9.91
N GLN A 74 4.08 -13.30 -10.91
CA GLN A 74 3.77 -11.90 -11.23
C GLN A 74 2.50 -11.47 -10.49
N ILE A 75 2.47 -10.23 -9.97
CA ILE A 75 1.26 -9.64 -9.42
C ILE A 75 0.22 -9.42 -10.53
N ILE A 76 -1.07 -9.59 -10.21
CA ILE A 76 -2.18 -9.39 -11.15
C ILE A 76 -2.98 -8.14 -10.79
N GLN A 77 -3.36 -7.99 -9.51
CA GLN A 77 -4.10 -6.84 -9.02
C GLN A 77 -3.68 -6.43 -7.60
N LEU A 78 -3.89 -5.16 -7.28
CA LEU A 78 -3.82 -4.63 -5.91
C LEU A 78 -5.09 -3.84 -5.62
N GLY A 79 -5.84 -4.26 -4.60
CA GLY A 79 -6.94 -3.52 -4.03
C GLY A 79 -6.45 -2.55 -2.95
N LEU A 80 -6.97 -1.33 -2.94
CA LEU A 80 -6.66 -0.31 -1.92
C LEU A 80 -7.94 0.38 -1.49
N SER A 81 -8.19 0.38 -0.18
CA SER A 81 -9.29 1.12 0.45
C SER A 81 -8.75 2.08 1.49
N LEU A 82 -9.33 3.27 1.55
CA LEU A 82 -9.05 4.26 2.58
C LEU A 82 -10.26 4.41 3.51
N SER A 83 -10.05 4.69 4.79
CA SER A 83 -11.13 5.03 5.70
C SER A 83 -10.73 6.04 6.77
N ASP A 84 -11.74 6.71 7.35
CA ASP A 84 -11.58 7.49 8.58
C ASP A 84 -11.68 6.57 9.82
N ALA A 85 -11.47 7.14 11.03
CA ALA A 85 -11.52 6.37 12.27
C ALA A 85 -12.90 5.74 12.59
N ARG A 86 -13.95 6.12 11.85
CA ARG A 86 -15.31 5.58 11.98
C ARG A 86 -15.64 4.59 10.86
N GLY A 87 -14.69 4.27 9.98
CA GLY A 87 -14.89 3.36 8.85
C GLY A 87 -15.56 4.00 7.63
N ASN A 88 -15.70 5.32 7.58
CA ASN A 88 -16.25 5.99 6.39
C ASN A 88 -15.21 6.02 5.27
N LEU A 89 -15.64 5.75 4.04
CA LEU A 89 -14.80 5.77 2.83
C LEU A 89 -14.73 7.17 2.19
N PRO A 90 -13.68 7.49 1.42
CA PRO A 90 -13.62 8.71 0.61
C PRO A 90 -14.83 8.84 -0.30
N ASP A 91 -15.45 10.01 -0.28
CA ASP A 91 -16.66 10.33 -1.04
C ASP A 91 -16.53 11.58 -1.92
N PHE A 92 -15.54 12.45 -1.65
CA PHE A 92 -15.28 13.67 -2.40
C PHE A 92 -16.53 14.55 -2.58
N ASP A 93 -17.37 14.62 -1.54
CA ASP A 93 -18.65 15.32 -1.53
C ASP A 93 -19.64 14.84 -2.62
N SER A 94 -19.43 13.61 -3.13
CA SER A 94 -20.28 12.94 -4.10
C SER A 94 -21.29 12.00 -3.41
N PRO A 95 -22.32 11.51 -4.14
CA PRO A 95 -23.25 10.50 -3.62
C PRO A 95 -22.63 9.08 -3.52
N PHE A 96 -21.37 8.91 -3.91
CA PHE A 96 -20.66 7.64 -3.92
C PHE A 96 -19.51 7.61 -2.92
N SER A 97 -19.11 6.41 -2.54
CA SER A 97 -17.86 6.14 -1.83
C SER A 97 -16.91 5.37 -2.75
N TYR A 98 -15.60 5.56 -2.61
CA TYR A 98 -14.63 5.04 -3.56
C TYR A 98 -13.59 4.13 -2.91
N VAL A 99 -13.29 3.05 -3.60
CA VAL A 99 -12.14 2.16 -3.37
C VAL A 99 -11.42 1.94 -4.71
N TRP A 100 -10.16 1.51 -4.67
CA TRP A 100 -9.32 1.39 -5.87
C TRP A 100 -8.93 -0.06 -6.12
N GLU A 101 -8.88 -0.42 -7.40
CA GLU A 101 -8.33 -1.68 -7.88
C GLU A 101 -7.34 -1.38 -8.99
N PHE A 102 -6.05 -1.60 -8.72
CA PHE A 102 -4.97 -1.40 -9.68
C PHE A 102 -4.72 -2.70 -10.44
N ASN A 103 -4.76 -2.63 -11.77
CA ASN A 103 -4.59 -3.77 -12.66
C ASN A 103 -3.21 -3.76 -13.29
N PHE A 104 -2.44 -4.84 -13.13
CA PHE A 104 -1.05 -4.93 -13.60
C PHE A 104 -0.91 -5.71 -14.90
N ARG A 105 0.03 -5.28 -15.76
CA ARG A 105 0.30 -5.92 -17.07
C ARG A 105 1.35 -7.02 -17.03
N ASP A 106 1.99 -7.21 -15.88
CA ASP A 106 3.18 -8.05 -15.73
C ASP A 106 2.92 -9.52 -16.04
N PHE A 107 1.74 -10.01 -15.67
CA PHE A 107 1.34 -11.40 -15.87
C PHE A 107 0.90 -11.70 -17.31
N ASN A 108 1.51 -12.72 -17.91
CA ASN A 108 1.18 -13.25 -19.23
C ASN A 108 1.00 -14.77 -19.16
N ILE A 109 -0.23 -15.23 -19.44
CA ILE A 109 -0.62 -16.65 -19.36
C ILE A 109 0.19 -17.59 -20.26
N ASN A 110 0.79 -17.06 -21.34
CA ASN A 110 1.58 -17.86 -22.30
C ASN A 110 3.07 -17.92 -21.94
N ARG A 111 3.52 -17.11 -20.97
CA ARG A 111 4.94 -16.96 -20.60
C ARG A 111 5.20 -17.36 -19.15
N ASP A 112 4.33 -16.93 -18.25
CA ASP A 112 4.60 -16.96 -16.81
C ASP A 112 4.09 -18.25 -16.16
N ARG A 113 4.68 -18.58 -15.00
CA ARG A 113 4.23 -19.70 -14.18
C ARG A 113 2.98 -19.31 -13.40
N TYR A 114 2.09 -20.27 -13.19
CA TYR A 114 0.86 -20.08 -12.42
C TYR A 114 0.30 -21.41 -11.91
N ALA A 115 -0.55 -21.34 -10.89
CA ALA A 115 -1.43 -22.43 -10.52
C ALA A 115 -2.72 -22.39 -11.36
N SER A 116 -3.01 -23.46 -12.10
CA SER A 116 -4.15 -23.52 -13.03
C SER A 116 -5.49 -23.21 -12.36
N ASP A 117 -5.74 -23.80 -11.19
CA ASP A 117 -6.97 -23.59 -10.40
C ASP A 117 -7.15 -22.12 -10.02
N SER A 118 -6.06 -21.42 -9.67
CA SER A 118 -6.08 -20.00 -9.34
C SER A 118 -6.44 -19.16 -10.56
N ILE A 119 -5.85 -19.43 -11.73
CA ILE A 119 -6.18 -18.71 -12.96
C ILE A 119 -7.63 -18.96 -13.38
N GLN A 120 -8.14 -20.18 -13.26
CA GLN A 120 -9.53 -20.47 -13.57
C GLN A 120 -10.49 -19.72 -12.65
N LEU A 121 -10.20 -19.69 -11.35
CA LEU A 121 -10.97 -18.93 -10.37
C LEU A 121 -10.97 -17.43 -10.70
N LEU A 122 -9.82 -16.85 -11.02
CA LEU A 122 -9.68 -15.44 -11.37
C LEU A 122 -10.42 -15.10 -12.67
N LYS A 123 -10.36 -15.95 -13.69
CA LYS A 123 -11.17 -15.80 -14.92
C LYS A 123 -12.67 -15.81 -14.60
N HIS A 124 -13.13 -16.74 -13.77
CA HIS A 124 -14.54 -16.80 -13.36
C HIS A 124 -14.96 -15.54 -12.57
N ARG A 125 -14.06 -14.94 -11.80
CA ARG A 125 -14.30 -13.68 -11.08
C ARG A 125 -14.27 -12.44 -11.98
N GLY A 126 -14.02 -12.60 -13.28
CA GLY A 126 -14.09 -11.53 -14.26
C GLY A 126 -12.75 -10.82 -14.53
N ILE A 127 -11.61 -11.38 -14.09
CA ILE A 127 -10.31 -10.83 -14.47
C ILE A 127 -10.06 -11.06 -15.96
N ASP A 128 -9.88 -9.97 -16.69
CA ASP A 128 -9.50 -9.97 -18.10
C ASP A 128 -7.98 -9.85 -18.24
N PHE A 129 -7.34 -11.00 -18.39
CA PHE A 129 -5.88 -11.08 -18.52
C PHE A 129 -5.34 -10.45 -19.80
N GLU A 130 -6.11 -10.43 -20.90
CA GLU A 130 -5.64 -9.79 -22.13
C GLU A 130 -5.74 -8.27 -22.00
N LYS A 131 -6.84 -7.74 -21.43
CA LYS A 131 -6.94 -6.31 -21.10
C LYS A 131 -5.83 -5.88 -20.13
N ASN A 132 -5.53 -6.69 -19.12
CA ASN A 132 -4.44 -6.39 -18.18
C ASN A 132 -3.10 -6.33 -18.90
N LYS A 133 -2.79 -7.28 -19.77
CA LYS A 133 -1.55 -7.29 -20.56
C LYS A 133 -1.42 -6.08 -21.50
N GLU A 134 -2.53 -5.62 -22.08
CA GLU A 134 -2.55 -4.49 -23.02
C GLU A 134 -2.52 -3.13 -22.32
N LYS A 135 -3.33 -2.95 -21.28
CA LYS A 135 -3.60 -1.64 -20.65
C LYS A 135 -3.13 -1.53 -19.20
N GLY A 136 -2.72 -2.63 -18.58
CA GLY A 136 -2.33 -2.68 -17.18
C GLY A 136 -1.10 -1.85 -16.88
N ILE A 137 -0.97 -1.52 -15.60
CA ILE A 137 0.14 -0.77 -15.04
C ILE A 137 1.38 -1.67 -15.01
N ASP A 138 2.55 -1.16 -15.38
CA ASP A 138 3.82 -1.85 -15.13
C ASP A 138 4.11 -1.82 -13.62
N SER A 139 4.18 -2.99 -12.98
CA SER A 139 4.41 -3.09 -11.54
C SER A 139 5.72 -2.44 -11.08
N LYS A 140 6.72 -2.31 -11.96
CA LYS A 140 7.99 -1.67 -11.65
C LYS A 140 7.88 -0.15 -11.58
N ASP A 141 6.98 0.43 -12.38
CA ASP A 141 6.72 1.87 -12.38
C ASP A 141 5.79 2.30 -11.24
N PHE A 142 4.98 1.37 -10.74
CA PHE A 142 3.96 1.66 -9.73
C PHE A 142 4.52 2.21 -8.40
N PRO A 143 5.57 1.62 -7.78
CA PRO A 143 6.19 2.19 -6.58
C PRO A 143 6.77 3.59 -6.83
N LYS A 144 7.38 3.81 -8.01
CA LYS A 144 7.91 5.12 -8.38
C LYS A 144 6.79 6.15 -8.48
N LYS A 145 5.66 5.79 -9.09
CA LYS A 145 4.48 6.67 -9.15
C LYS A 145 3.96 6.97 -7.74
N PHE A 146 3.74 5.96 -6.90
CA PHE A 146 3.36 6.20 -5.51
C PHE A 146 4.34 7.14 -4.78
N TRP A 147 5.65 6.98 -5.00
CA TRP A 147 6.66 7.92 -4.48
C TRP A 147 6.46 9.35 -5.01
N ASP A 148 6.32 9.51 -6.33
CA ASP A 148 6.16 10.81 -6.99
C ASP A 148 4.89 11.57 -6.50
N TYR A 149 3.83 10.83 -6.16
CA TYR A 149 2.61 11.41 -5.56
C TYR A 149 2.73 11.66 -4.06
N GLY A 150 3.81 11.21 -3.41
CA GLY A 150 3.98 11.29 -1.96
C GLY A 150 3.05 10.33 -1.22
N LEU A 151 2.79 9.16 -1.82
CA LEU A 151 1.98 8.04 -1.33
C LEU A 151 2.81 6.90 -0.72
N LEU A 152 4.13 6.83 -0.97
CA LEU A 152 5.07 5.96 -0.25
C LEU A 152 6.11 6.76 0.57
N PHE A 153 6.30 6.41 1.85
CA PHE A 153 7.35 6.99 2.70
C PHE A 153 8.35 5.89 2.99
N ASN A 154 9.61 6.18 2.70
CA ASN A 154 10.68 5.26 3.03
C ASN A 154 11.10 5.46 4.49
N CYS A 155 10.30 4.97 5.44
CA CYS A 155 10.79 4.61 6.78
C CYS A 155 11.42 3.20 6.73
N CYS A 156 12.25 2.86 5.73
CA CYS A 156 13.08 1.67 5.87
C CYS A 156 14.18 1.97 6.89
N GLY A 157 13.85 1.75 8.17
CA GLY A 157 14.71 2.00 9.32
C GLY A 157 13.94 2.07 10.64
N GLY A 158 14.56 1.63 11.73
CA GLY A 158 14.05 1.89 13.07
C GLY A 158 14.00 3.38 13.41
N LEU A 159 13.35 3.72 14.53
CA LEU A 159 13.15 5.08 15.03
C LEU A 159 14.42 5.96 14.97
N GLU A 160 15.59 5.36 15.22
CA GLU A 160 16.90 6.00 15.18
C GLU A 160 17.27 6.52 13.79
N LYS A 161 16.99 5.73 12.76
CA LYS A 161 17.29 6.13 11.38
C LYS A 161 16.38 7.27 10.94
N ILE A 162 15.12 7.23 11.36
CA ILE A 162 14.15 8.32 11.13
C ILE A 162 14.61 9.59 11.86
N ALA A 163 15.02 9.48 13.12
CA ALA A 163 15.52 10.60 13.91
C ALA A 163 16.77 11.24 13.28
N GLN A 164 17.70 10.42 12.77
CA GLN A 164 18.88 10.91 12.04
C GLN A 164 18.50 11.65 10.76
N THR A 165 17.59 11.10 9.94
CA THR A 165 17.12 11.74 8.71
C THR A 165 16.45 13.09 8.98
N LEU A 166 15.69 13.20 10.07
CA LEU A 166 15.00 14.44 10.46
C LEU A 166 15.87 15.41 11.25
N ASN A 167 17.15 15.08 11.44
CA ASN A 167 18.08 15.81 12.30
C ASN A 167 17.50 16.07 13.70
N VAL A 168 16.79 15.07 14.25
CA VAL A 168 16.23 15.08 15.60
C VAL A 168 17.13 14.26 16.49
N THR A 169 17.77 14.91 17.46
CA THR A 169 18.60 14.22 18.44
C THR A 169 17.75 13.63 19.57
N ARG A 170 18.17 12.45 20.05
CA ARG A 170 17.69 11.87 21.31
C ARG A 170 18.24 12.71 22.46
N ILE A 171 17.35 13.30 23.25
CA ILE A 171 17.75 14.23 24.32
C ILE A 171 18.10 13.51 25.62
N THR A 172 17.44 12.39 25.91
CA THR A 172 17.55 11.69 27.20
C THR A 172 17.23 10.22 27.04
N GLY A 173 17.84 9.37 27.87
CA GLY A 173 17.71 7.92 27.85
C GLY A 173 18.41 7.24 26.67
N SER A 174 18.36 5.91 26.65
CA SER A 174 19.00 5.08 25.63
C SER A 174 17.99 4.63 24.56
N SER A 175 18.50 4.19 23.41
CA SER A 175 17.70 3.40 22.48
C SER A 175 17.11 2.18 23.19
N HIS A 176 15.92 1.77 22.76
CA HIS A 176 15.13 0.68 23.35
C HIS A 176 14.60 0.92 24.78
N GLN A 177 14.67 2.14 25.32
CA GLN A 177 13.92 2.51 26.53
C GLN A 177 12.59 3.19 26.15
N ALA A 178 11.47 2.69 26.68
CA ALA A 178 10.13 3.11 26.26
C ALA A 178 9.91 4.63 26.38
N GLY A 179 10.25 5.25 27.51
CA GLY A 179 10.08 6.69 27.71
C GLY A 179 10.99 7.56 26.82
N SER A 180 12.19 7.07 26.53
CA SER A 180 13.16 7.74 25.65
C SER A 180 12.71 7.64 24.18
N ASN A 181 12.24 6.46 23.76
CA ASN A 181 11.69 6.21 22.45
C ASN A 181 10.40 7.01 22.21
N SER A 182 9.48 7.05 23.18
CA SER A 182 8.24 7.83 23.03
C SER A 182 8.51 9.32 22.87
N LEU A 183 9.51 9.87 23.58
CA LEU A 183 9.92 11.26 23.42
C LEU A 183 10.59 11.52 22.06
N LEU A 184 11.44 10.60 21.60
CA LEU A 184 12.08 10.71 20.28
C LEU A 184 11.04 10.63 19.16
N THR A 185 10.07 9.71 19.25
CA THR A 185 8.92 9.61 18.33
C THR A 185 8.12 10.91 18.31
N LEU A 186 7.78 11.47 19.47
CA LEU A 186 7.07 12.74 19.57
C LEU A 186 7.84 13.89 18.92
N ARG A 187 9.17 13.96 19.14
CA ARG A 187 10.01 15.00 18.55
C ARG A 187 10.14 14.86 17.04
N CYS A 188 10.31 13.64 16.53
CA CYS A 188 10.25 13.35 15.10
C CYS A 188 8.91 13.83 14.52
N PHE A 189 7.79 13.48 15.15
CA PHE A 189 6.47 13.92 14.73
C PHE A 189 6.31 15.44 14.73
N MET A 190 6.75 16.13 15.79
CA MET A 190 6.68 17.59 15.89
C MET A 190 7.59 18.29 14.88
N LYS A 191 8.77 17.73 14.61
CA LYS A 191 9.69 18.23 13.57
C LYS A 191 9.03 18.15 12.20
N LEU A 192 8.47 16.99 11.87
CA LEU A 192 7.69 16.77 10.64
C LEU A 192 6.51 17.74 10.51
N LYS A 193 5.80 18.00 11.62
CA LYS A 193 4.72 18.99 11.65
C LYS A 193 5.23 20.41 11.42
N SER A 194 6.31 20.81 12.07
CA SER A 194 6.88 22.17 11.95
C SER A 194 7.44 22.48 10.57
N GLU A 195 7.88 21.45 9.84
CA GLU A 195 8.35 21.59 8.46
C GLU A 195 7.20 21.58 7.44
N ASN A 196 5.95 21.69 7.89
CA ASN A 196 4.74 21.61 7.08
C ASN A 196 4.70 20.36 6.18
N VAL A 197 5.35 19.27 6.62
CA VAL A 197 5.43 18.03 5.84
C VAL A 197 4.02 17.42 5.66
N PHE A 198 3.10 17.73 6.57
CA PHE A 198 1.70 17.31 6.52
C PHE A 198 0.75 18.31 5.83
N GLU A 199 1.17 19.55 5.55
CA GLU A 199 0.30 20.63 5.06
C GLU A 199 0.77 21.30 3.75
N SER A 200 1.93 20.94 3.19
CA SER A 200 2.47 21.66 2.04
C SER A 200 1.76 21.36 0.71
N LYS A 201 1.21 22.41 0.09
CA LYS A 201 0.91 22.42 -1.34
C LYS A 201 2.18 22.10 -2.15
N TRP A 202 2.02 21.25 -3.16
CA TRP A 202 3.04 20.85 -4.12
C TRP A 202 3.95 22.00 -4.56
N ASN A 203 5.26 21.86 -4.34
CA ASN A 203 6.28 22.72 -4.94
C ASN A 203 7.33 21.86 -5.66
N LYS A 204 7.66 22.19 -6.91
CA LYS A 204 8.46 21.36 -7.84
C LYS A 204 9.92 21.10 -7.39
N THR A 205 10.35 21.64 -6.26
CA THR A 205 11.76 21.64 -5.82
C THR A 205 12.04 20.76 -4.60
N ASN A 206 11.06 20.51 -3.74
CA ASN A 206 11.27 19.77 -2.48
C ASN A 206 10.48 18.45 -2.49
N GLN A 207 11.15 17.39 -2.94
CA GLN A 207 10.64 16.01 -2.95
C GLN A 207 10.61 15.38 -1.55
N MET A 208 9.85 15.91 -0.59
CA MET A 208 9.53 15.16 0.64
C MET A 208 8.10 15.44 1.10
N LEU A 209 7.23 14.46 0.83
CA LEU A 209 5.93 14.29 1.48
C LEU A 209 6.01 13.08 2.41
N LEU A 210 5.36 13.15 3.57
CA LEU A 210 4.98 11.96 4.33
C LEU A 210 3.60 11.47 3.87
N PRO A 211 3.53 10.27 3.30
CA PRO A 211 2.27 9.60 3.09
C PRO A 211 1.69 8.95 4.34
N PRO A 212 0.37 9.04 4.52
CA PRO A 212 -0.35 8.28 5.53
C PRO A 212 -0.37 6.76 5.29
N LEU A 213 0.00 6.29 4.09
CA LEU A 213 0.05 4.86 3.74
C LEU A 213 1.17 4.08 4.44
N ALA A 214 2.14 4.76 5.04
CA ALA A 214 3.37 4.16 5.57
C ALA A 214 3.51 4.29 7.09
N LEU A 215 2.41 4.22 7.85
CA LEU A 215 2.48 4.00 9.31
C LEU A 215 2.24 2.55 9.75
N CYS A 216 2.18 1.60 8.80
CA CYS A 216 2.30 0.18 9.13
C CYS A 216 3.80 -0.18 9.22
N GLY A 217 4.40 0.06 10.39
CA GLY A 217 5.78 -0.38 10.66
C GLY A 217 6.52 0.36 11.77
N LEU A 218 5.82 0.80 12.83
CA LEU A 218 6.47 1.34 14.05
C LEU A 218 6.19 0.52 15.31
N VAL A 219 5.95 -0.79 15.13
CA VAL A 219 6.21 -1.82 16.15
C VAL A 219 6.81 -3.02 15.44
#